data_AF-A0A7G8ZK80-F1
#
_entry.id   AF-A0A7G8ZK80-F1
#
_cell.length_a   1.000
_cell.length_b   1.000
_cell.length_c   1.000
_cell.angle_alpha   90.00
_cell.angle_beta   90.00
_cell.angle_gamma   90.00
#
_symmetry.space_group_name_H-M   'P 1'
#
loop_
_entity.id
_entity.type
_entity.pdbx_description
1 polymer ?
#
loop_
_entity_poly.entity_id
_entity_poly.type
_entity_poly.pdbx_seq_one_letter_code
_entity_poly.pdbx_strand_id
1 'polypeptide(L)'
;METLLLIRDVVSIALMAIGVIFVLAGAIGVVRLPDFYTRMHAAGVTDTLGAEMIVLALMLQAGFTLLSAKLLLVGFILFMTSPTATHAVANAAHRAGLHPLLSRHQPPHPRDADTGDNS
;
A
#
# COMPACT_ATOMS: atom_id res chain seq x y z
N MET A 1 33.82 -11.27 -10.91
CA MET A 1 33.23 -11.45 -9.57
C MET A 1 32.96 -10.11 -8.90
N GLU A 2 33.93 -9.20 -8.84
CA GLU A 2 33.74 -7.86 -8.26
C GLU A 2 32.63 -7.03 -8.91
N THR A 3 32.53 -7.03 -10.24
CA THR A 3 31.48 -6.29 -10.97
C THR A 3 30.07 -6.75 -10.61
N LEU A 4 29.88 -8.05 -10.37
CA LEU A 4 28.57 -8.63 -10.00
C LEU A 4 28.17 -8.25 -8.57
N LEU A 5 29.15 -8.19 -7.66
CA LEU A 5 28.92 -7.71 -6.29
C LEU A 5 28.54 -6.22 -6.29
N LEU A 6 29.24 -5.41 -7.09
CA LEU A 6 28.97 -3.97 -7.21
C LEU A 6 27.56 -3.73 -7.77
N ILE A 7 27.14 -4.45 -8.81
CA ILE A 7 25.78 -4.36 -9.35
C ILE A 7 24.74 -4.73 -8.27
N ARG A 8 24.97 -5.81 -7.53
CA ARG A 8 24.08 -6.24 -6.45
C ARG A 8 23.92 -5.17 -5.38
N ASP A 9 25.03 -4.56 -4.96
CA ASP A 9 25.01 -3.52 -3.92
C ASP A 9 24.27 -2.28 -4.40
N VAL A 10 24.53 -1.81 -5.64
CA VAL A 10 23.84 -0.66 -6.22
C VAL A 10 22.33 -0.91 -6.34
N VAL A 11 21.94 -2.09 -6.83
CA VAL A 11 20.52 -2.47 -6.94
C VAL A 11 19.86 -2.54 -5.56
N SER A 12 20.53 -3.15 -4.58
CA SER A 12 20.00 -3.28 -3.22
C SER A 12 19.83 -1.92 -2.54
N ILE A 13 20.80 -1.01 -2.72
CA ILE A 13 20.71 0.37 -2.23
C ILE A 13 19.55 1.12 -2.89
N ALA A 14 19.38 0.97 -4.21
CA ALA A 14 18.28 1.61 -4.93
C ALA A 14 16.92 1.11 -4.44
N LEU A 15 16.73 -0.21 -4.32
CA LEU A 15 15.49 -0.80 -3.79
C LEU A 15 15.23 -0.36 -2.35
N MET A 16 16.26 -0.34 -1.50
CA MET A 16 16.16 0.13 -0.12
C MET A 16 15.73 1.60 -0.06
N ALA A 17 16.36 2.47 -0.85
CA ALA A 17 16.04 3.89 -0.87
C ALA A 17 14.61 4.14 -1.35
N ILE A 18 14.17 3.45 -2.41
CA ILE A 18 12.81 3.52 -2.92
C ILE A 18 11.81 3.03 -1.86
N GLY A 19 12.09 1.88 -1.22
CA GLY A 19 11.26 1.32 -0.16
C GLY A 19 11.10 2.29 1.01
N VAL A 20 12.19 2.92 1.47
CA VAL A 20 12.15 3.94 2.53
C VAL A 20 11.29 5.14 2.11
N ILE A 21 11.40 5.61 0.86
CA ILE A 21 10.56 6.70 0.36
C ILE A 21 9.07 6.33 0.41
N PHE A 22 8.70 5.11 0.03
CA PHE A 22 7.31 4.63 0.12
C PHE A 22 6.81 4.52 1.57
N VAL A 23 7.66 4.06 2.49
CA VAL A 23 7.33 4.02 3.92
C VAL A 23 7.12 5.43 4.47
N LEU A 24 8.00 6.38 4.15
CA LEU A 24 7.86 7.77 4.57
C LEU A 24 6.62 8.43 3.95
N ALA A 25 6.38 8.21 2.66
CA ALA A 25 5.22 8.75 1.97
C ALA A 25 3.90 8.24 2.57
N GLY A 26 3.80 6.94 2.88
CA GLY A 26 2.60 6.41 3.52
C GLY A 26 2.49 6.79 4.99
N ALA A 27 3.59 6.90 5.75
CA ALA A 27 3.56 7.44 7.11
C ALA A 27 3.03 8.89 7.13
N ILE A 28 3.51 9.74 6.21
CA ILE A 28 3.00 11.09 6.03
C ILE A 28 1.53 11.05 5.59
N GLY A 29 1.17 10.17 4.65
CA GLY A 29 -0.20 9.98 4.17
C GLY A 29 -1.18 9.60 5.29
N VAL A 30 -0.79 8.69 6.18
CA VAL A 30 -1.60 8.29 7.33
C VAL A 30 -1.83 9.44 8.32
N VAL A 31 -0.89 10.38 8.44
CA VAL A 31 -1.03 11.54 9.34
C VAL A 31 -1.75 12.73 8.66
N ARG A 32 -1.54 12.94 7.36
CA ARG A 32 -2.03 14.13 6.63
C ARG A 32 -3.37 13.93 5.95
N LEU A 33 -3.76 12.70 5.61
CA LEU A 33 -4.98 12.48 4.82
C LEU A 33 -6.25 12.65 5.69
N PRO A 34 -7.29 13.32 5.15
CA PRO A 34 -8.45 13.74 5.93
C PRO A 34 -9.44 12.60 6.22
N ASP A 35 -9.50 11.59 5.36
CA ASP A 35 -10.49 10.52 5.44
C ASP A 35 -9.88 9.17 5.84
N PHE A 36 -10.63 8.37 6.58
CA PHE A 36 -10.19 7.06 7.07
C PHE A 36 -9.78 6.11 5.94
N TYR A 37 -10.57 6.05 4.86
CA TYR A 37 -10.27 5.16 3.73
C TYR A 37 -9.04 5.63 2.96
N THR A 38 -8.84 6.96 2.86
CA THR A 38 -7.62 7.51 2.24
C THR A 38 -6.37 7.24 3.09
N ARG A 39 -6.47 7.30 4.42
CA ARG A 39 -5.38 6.92 5.34
C ARG A 39 -5.06 5.43 5.24
N MET A 40 -6.09 4.58 5.14
CA MET A 40 -5.94 3.14 4.94
C MET A 40 -5.26 2.81 3.60
N HIS A 41 -5.63 3.52 2.53
CA HIS A 41 -4.97 3.37 1.23
C HIS A 41 -3.47 3.71 1.33
N ALA A 42 -3.12 4.83 1.98
CA ALA A 42 -1.72 5.19 2.20
C ALA A 42 -0.96 4.13 3.00
N ALA A 43 -1.57 3.53 4.03
CA ALA A 43 -0.98 2.42 4.77
C ALA A 43 -0.78 1.16 3.89
N GLY A 44 -1.77 0.81 3.06
CA GLY A 44 -1.67 -0.33 2.15
C GLY A 44 -0.54 -0.19 1.11
N VAL A 45 -0.30 1.02 0.61
CA VAL A 45 0.86 1.32 -0.27
C VAL A 45 2.19 1.10 0.47
N THR A 46 2.28 1.48 1.74
CA THR A 46 3.47 1.20 2.56
C THR A 46 3.73 -0.28 2.75
N ASP A 47 2.70 -1.08 3.01
CA ASP A 47 2.87 -2.52 3.23
C ASP A 47 3.25 -3.25 1.94
N THR A 48 2.59 -2.93 0.82
CA THR A 48 2.74 -3.69 -0.43
C THR A 48 3.95 -3.26 -1.28
N LEU A 49 4.33 -1.98 -1.25
CA LEU A 49 5.48 -1.46 -1.99
C LEU A 49 6.66 -1.13 -1.09
N GLY A 50 6.41 -0.47 0.05
CA GLY A 50 7.47 -0.06 0.96
C GLY A 50 8.16 -1.25 1.61
N ALA A 51 7.40 -2.05 2.36
CA ALA A 51 7.97 -3.18 3.10
C ALA A 51 8.49 -4.28 2.18
N GLU A 52 7.77 -4.63 1.11
CA GLU A 52 8.24 -5.64 0.14
C GLU A 52 9.53 -5.22 -0.56
N MET A 53 9.69 -3.95 -0.97
CA MET A 53 10.94 -3.47 -1.57
C MET A 53 12.13 -3.55 -0.60
N ILE A 54 11.90 -3.24 0.67
CA ILE A 54 12.93 -3.35 1.73
C ILE A 54 13.30 -4.82 1.95
N VAL A 55 12.31 -5.72 2.04
CA VAL A 55 12.54 -7.16 2.19
C VAL A 55 13.31 -7.71 0.98
N LEU A 56 12.95 -7.33 -0.23
CA LEU A 56 13.66 -7.73 -1.46
C LEU A 56 15.10 -7.21 -1.49
N ALA A 57 15.35 -5.96 -1.09
CA ALA A 57 16.69 -5.41 -0.96
C ALA A 57 17.55 -6.22 0.04
N LEU A 58 16.98 -6.58 1.18
CA LEU A 58 17.66 -7.39 2.20
C LEU A 58 17.93 -8.81 1.71
N MET A 59 17.00 -9.42 0.97
CA MET A 59 17.18 -10.75 0.36
C MET A 59 18.31 -10.75 -0.67
N LEU A 60 18.40 -9.71 -1.50
CA LEU A 60 19.51 -9.53 -2.45
C LEU A 60 20.85 -9.46 -1.72
N GLN A 61 20.91 -8.73 -0.59
CA GLN A 61 22.15 -8.62 0.19
C GLN A 61 22.52 -9.91 0.94
N ALA A 62 21.53 -10.64 1.45
CA ALA A 62 21.69 -11.86 2.22
C ALA A 62 22.06 -13.10 1.38
N GLY A 63 21.81 -13.09 0.05
CA GLY A 63 22.13 -14.19 -0.85
C GLY A 63 21.30 -15.46 -0.61
N PHE A 64 21.70 -16.62 -1.15
CA PHE A 64 20.97 -17.89 -0.98
C PHE A 64 21.25 -18.55 0.38
N THR A 65 20.78 -17.92 1.45
CA THR A 65 20.95 -18.39 2.83
C THR A 65 19.61 -18.65 3.50
N LEU A 66 19.63 -19.33 4.64
CA LEU A 66 18.43 -19.52 5.48
C LEU A 66 17.81 -18.17 5.88
N LEU A 67 18.60 -17.10 5.96
CA LEU A 67 18.12 -15.75 6.22
C LEU A 67 17.16 -15.29 5.12
N SER A 68 17.51 -15.48 3.85
CA SER A 68 16.66 -15.09 2.72
C SER A 68 15.38 -15.91 2.64
N ALA A 69 15.41 -17.18 3.04
CA ALA A 69 14.19 -17.98 3.15
C ALA A 69 13.25 -17.45 4.23
N LYS A 70 13.78 -17.01 5.38
CA LYS A 70 13.00 -16.35 6.44
C LYS A 70 12.45 -15.01 5.97
N LEU A 71 13.24 -14.20 5.27
CA LEU A 71 12.80 -12.92 4.70
C LEU A 71 11.67 -13.11 3.69
N LEU A 72 11.78 -14.11 2.81
CA LEU A 72 10.72 -14.46 1.86
C LEU A 72 9.43 -14.84 2.58
N LEU A 73 9.53 -15.64 3.65
CA LEU A 73 8.36 -16.01 4.46
C LEU A 73 7.73 -14.78 5.13
N VAL A 74 8.53 -13.86 5.65
CA VAL A 74 8.06 -12.60 6.25
C VAL A 74 7.35 -11.73 5.21
N GLY A 75 7.96 -11.51 4.04
CA GLY A 75 7.33 -10.75 2.95
C GLY A 75 6.02 -11.40 2.50
N PHE A 76 6.01 -12.71 2.30
CA PHE A 76 4.79 -13.43 1.93
C PHE A 76 3.65 -13.28 2.96
N ILE A 77 3.97 -13.44 4.25
CA ILE A 77 2.98 -13.25 5.32
C ILE A 77 2.50 -11.80 5.37
N LEU A 78 3.40 -10.82 5.22
CA LEU A 78 3.07 -9.40 5.24
C LEU A 78 2.16 -9.03 4.07
N PHE A 79 2.48 -9.51 2.87
CA PHE A 79 1.69 -9.34 1.66
C PHE A 79 0.29 -9.93 1.78
N MET A 80 0.12 -11.10 2.43
CA MET A 80 -1.21 -11.68 2.70
C MET A 80 -1.95 -10.95 3.83
N THR A 81 -1.22 -10.43 4.81
CA THR A 81 -1.79 -9.71 5.96
C THR A 81 -2.37 -8.37 5.51
N SER A 82 -1.71 -7.65 4.60
CA SER A 82 -2.14 -6.33 4.13
C SER A 82 -3.57 -6.27 3.57
N PRO A 83 -3.99 -7.11 2.60
CA PRO A 83 -5.37 -7.10 2.10
C PRO A 83 -6.36 -7.58 3.16
N THR A 84 -5.96 -8.56 3.99
CA THR A 84 -6.81 -9.09 5.07
C THR A 84 -7.09 -8.01 6.12
N ALA A 85 -6.06 -7.28 6.55
CA ALA A 85 -6.14 -6.18 7.49
C ALA A 85 -6.96 -5.03 6.90
N THR A 86 -6.67 -4.62 5.66
CA THR A 86 -7.43 -3.58 4.94
C THR A 86 -8.92 -3.91 4.89
N HIS A 87 -9.27 -5.14 4.49
CA HIS A 87 -10.67 -5.58 4.41
C HIS A 87 -11.35 -5.61 5.79
N ALA A 88 -10.70 -6.18 6.81
CA ALA A 88 -11.23 -6.24 8.16
C ALA A 88 -11.47 -4.84 8.74
N VAL A 89 -10.50 -3.94 8.58
CA VAL A 89 -10.55 -2.56 9.07
C VAL A 89 -11.59 -1.74 8.29
N ALA A 90 -11.72 -1.93 6.98
CA ALA A 90 -12.74 -1.26 6.16
C ALA A 90 -14.16 -1.69 6.56
N ASN A 91 -14.40 -2.99 6.73
CA ASN A 91 -15.69 -3.50 7.21
C ASN A 91 -16.02 -2.99 8.62
N ALA A 92 -15.03 -2.93 9.52
CA ALA A 92 -15.22 -2.36 10.85
C ALA A 92 -15.59 -0.86 10.80
N ALA A 93 -14.91 -0.07 9.97
CA ALA A 93 -15.21 1.34 9.78
C ALA A 93 -16.59 1.59 9.17
N HIS A 94 -16.96 0.79 8.16
CA HIS A 94 -18.30 0.83 7.59
C HIS A 94 -19.38 0.54 8.63
N ARG A 95 -19.19 -0.49 9.47
CA ARG A 95 -20.10 -0.81 10.58
C ARG A 95 -20.14 0.27 11.66
N ALA A 96 -19.06 1.03 11.84
CA ALA A 96 -19.00 2.17 12.74
C ALA A 96 -19.64 3.45 12.17
N GLY A 97 -20.20 3.40 10.94
CA GLY A 97 -20.86 4.54 10.30
C GLY A 97 -19.89 5.56 9.66
N LEU A 98 -18.62 5.19 9.45
CA LEU A 98 -17.67 6.04 8.74
C LEU A 98 -17.91 5.93 7.23
N HIS A 99 -18.43 7.01 6.65
CA HIS A 99 -18.63 7.13 5.21
C HIS A 99 -17.38 7.73 4.54
N PRO A 100 -16.91 7.16 3.42
CA PRO A 100 -15.81 7.72 2.65
C PRO A 100 -16.18 9.12 2.14
N LEU A 101 -15.25 10.06 2.25
CA LEU A 101 -15.39 11.40 1.67
C LEU A 101 -15.23 11.32 0.15
N LEU A 102 -16.29 10.91 -0.54
CA LEU A 102 -16.37 10.93 -2.00
C LEU A 102 -16.65 12.37 -2.47
N SER A 103 -15.94 12.84 -3.50
CA SER A 103 -16.34 14.05 -4.22
C SER A 103 -17.81 13.93 -4.62
N ARG A 104 -18.59 15.02 -4.50
CA ARG A 104 -20.06 15.12 -4.61
C ARG A 104 -20.66 14.69 -5.96
N HIS A 105 -20.34 13.51 -6.48
CA HIS A 105 -21.16 12.91 -7.52
C HIS A 105 -22.33 12.19 -6.85
N GLN A 106 -23.35 12.97 -6.53
CA GLN A 106 -24.67 12.44 -6.27
C GLN A 106 -25.19 11.92 -7.63
N PRO A 107 -25.40 10.60 -7.80
CA PRO A 107 -26.07 10.11 -9.00
C PRO A 107 -27.44 10.78 -9.08
N PRO A 108 -27.88 11.26 -10.26
CA PRO A 108 -29.22 11.80 -10.42
C PRO A 108 -30.24 10.81 -9.84
N HIS A 109 -31.14 11.27 -8.96
CA HIS A 109 -32.15 10.38 -8.44
C HIS A 109 -33.01 9.93 -9.64
N PRO A 110 -33.43 8.65 -9.74
CA PRO A 110 -34.25 8.18 -10.87
C PRO A 110 -35.57 8.92 -11.08
N ARG A 111 -35.96 9.83 -10.16
CA ARG A 111 -37.14 10.69 -10.27
C ARG A 111 -36.85 12.02 -10.97
N ASP A 112 -35.58 12.37 -11.09
CA ASP A 112 -35.09 13.62 -11.67
C ASP A 112 -34.75 13.44 -13.16
N ALA A 113 -34.64 12.18 -13.61
CA ALA A 113 -34.39 11.79 -14.99
C ALA A 113 -35.59 12.06 -15.92
N ASP A 114 -36.80 12.14 -15.35
CA ASP A 114 -38.06 12.19 -16.12
C ASP A 114 -38.52 13.64 -16.38
N THR A 115 -37.79 14.65 -15.89
CA THR A 115 -38.24 16.06 -15.89
C THR A 115 -37.66 16.88 -17.06
N GLY A 116 -36.93 16.26 -17.99
CA GLY A 116 -36.11 16.98 -18.98
C GLY A 116 -36.38 16.63 -20.44
N ASP A 117 -37.63 16.71 -20.92
CA ASP A 117 -37.94 16.75 -22.36
C ASP A 117 -39.37 17.30 -22.61
N ASN A 118 -39.59 18.59 -22.37
CA ASN A 118 -40.76 19.30 -22.92
C ASN A 118 -40.55 20.83 -23.00
N SER A 119 -39.51 21.25 -23.73
CA SER A 119 -39.30 22.65 -24.12
C SER A 119 -38.76 22.75 -25.52
#